data_AF-A0A0T5ZV57-F1
#
_entry.id   AF-A0A0T5ZV57-F1
#
_cell.length_a   1.000
_cell.length_b   1.000
_cell.length_c   1.000
_cell.angle_alpha   90.00
_cell.angle_beta   90.00
_cell.angle_gamma   90.00
#
_symmetry.space_group_name_H-M   'P 1'
#
loop_
_entity.id
_entity.type
_entity.pdbx_description
1 polymer ?
#
loop_
_entity_poly.entity_id
_entity_poly.type
_entity_poly.pdbx_seq_one_letter_code
_entity_poly.pdbx_strand_id
1 'polypeptide(L)'
;MSGMDAVKKKRLHDKLTECFQVVNTCLRTYYKGETHMYLPLAGQLRILFCDTNQGKEIALLGRVFSGFALEPLDEIRWIEPGSVTVSYGYPYAINWDSPPGQEWRIAEMPFRITRYSN
;
A
#
# COMPACT_ATOMS: atom_id res chain seq x y z
N MET A 1 1.55 2.78 -36.29
CA MET A 1 0.94 3.18 -35.01
C MET A 1 -0.11 4.23 -35.30
N SER A 2 -1.39 3.95 -35.04
CA SER A 2 -2.51 4.83 -35.36
C SER A 2 -2.50 6.07 -34.45
N GLY A 3 -2.80 7.26 -34.99
CA GLY A 3 -2.86 8.50 -34.21
C GLY A 3 -3.83 8.45 -33.00
N MET A 4 -4.79 7.53 -33.04
CA MET A 4 -5.77 7.32 -31.96
C MET A 4 -5.15 6.67 -30.70
N ASP A 5 -4.09 5.87 -30.85
CA ASP A 5 -3.39 5.23 -29.73
C ASP A 5 -2.49 6.22 -28.97
N ALA A 6 -1.89 7.17 -29.68
CA ALA A 6 -1.06 8.22 -29.09
C ALA A 6 -1.88 9.15 -28.19
N VAL A 7 -3.07 9.55 -28.63
CA VAL A 7 -4.00 10.39 -27.85
C VAL A 7 -4.47 9.67 -26.59
N LYS A 8 -4.83 8.38 -26.71
CA LYS A 8 -5.24 7.55 -25.57
C LYS A 8 -4.12 7.39 -24.55
N LYS A 9 -2.89 7.15 -25.01
CA LYS A 9 -1.71 7.03 -24.15
C LYS A 9 -1.43 8.34 -23.41
N LYS A 10 -1.41 9.47 -24.13
CA LYS A 10 -1.21 10.79 -23.52
C LYS A 10 -2.22 11.06 -22.40
N ARG A 11 -3.52 10.82 -22.65
CA ARG A 11 -4.58 11.02 -21.65
C ARG A 11 -4.38 10.16 -20.39
N LEU A 12 -3.84 8.95 -20.52
CA LEU A 12 -3.54 8.11 -19.35
C LEU A 12 -2.36 8.65 -18.53
N HIS A 13 -1.32 9.14 -19.20
CA HIS A 13 -0.20 9.80 -18.53
C HIS A 13 -0.61 11.09 -17.82
N ASP A 14 -1.50 11.89 -18.42
CA ASP A 14 -2.02 13.10 -17.79
C ASP A 14 -2.79 12.76 -16.50
N LYS A 15 -3.70 11.78 -16.57
CA LYS A 15 -4.41 11.26 -15.39
C LYS A 15 -3.48 10.73 -14.31
N LEU A 16 -2.40 10.03 -14.70
CA LEU A 16 -1.43 9.49 -13.77
C LEU A 16 -0.68 10.62 -13.05
N THR A 17 -0.32 11.67 -13.80
CA THR A 17 0.34 12.86 -13.26
C THR A 17 -0.56 13.59 -12.26
N GLU A 18 -1.83 13.82 -12.62
CA GLU A 18 -2.83 14.41 -11.71
C GLU A 18 -2.99 13.58 -10.43
N CYS A 19 -3.11 12.26 -10.55
CA CYS A 19 -3.23 11.36 -9.42
C CYS A 19 -2.04 11.49 -8.46
N PHE A 20 -0.80 11.49 -8.97
CA PHE A 20 0.39 11.68 -8.14
C PHE A 20 0.45 13.07 -7.47
N GLN A 21 -0.02 14.12 -8.13
CA GLN A 21 -0.11 15.46 -7.52
C GLN A 21 -1.09 15.47 -6.34
N VAL A 22 -2.22 14.77 -6.46
CA VAL A 22 -3.18 14.63 -5.35
C VAL A 22 -2.58 13.80 -4.22
N VAL A 23 -1.93 12.67 -4.50
CA VAL A 23 -1.24 11.85 -3.47
C VAL A 23 -0.22 12.69 -2.71
N ASN A 24 0.65 13.42 -3.42
CA ASN A 24 1.65 14.29 -2.80
C ASN A 24 1.01 15.36 -1.91
N THR A 25 -0.09 15.97 -2.38
CA THR A 25 -0.82 16.97 -1.59
C THR A 25 -1.46 16.34 -0.34
N CYS A 26 -2.08 15.18 -0.47
CA CYS A 26 -2.69 14.47 0.66
C CYS A 26 -1.65 14.11 1.71
N LEU A 27 -0.50 13.56 1.29
CA LEU A 27 0.60 13.23 2.20
C LEU A 27 1.14 14.47 2.91
N ARG A 28 1.44 15.55 2.16
CA ARG A 28 1.94 16.80 2.76
C ARG A 28 0.97 17.38 3.78
N THR A 29 -0.32 17.34 3.51
CA THR A 29 -1.35 17.90 4.39
C THR A 29 -1.58 16.98 5.60
N TYR A 30 -1.59 15.66 5.41
CA TYR A 30 -1.64 14.67 6.49
C TYR A 30 -0.50 14.89 7.50
N TYR A 31 0.75 14.98 7.02
CA TYR A 31 1.92 15.20 7.88
C TYR A 31 2.00 16.61 8.48
N LYS A 32 1.14 17.54 8.05
CA LYS A 32 0.95 18.86 8.68
C LYS A 32 -0.10 18.85 9.80
N GLY A 33 -0.69 17.70 10.11
CA GLY A 33 -1.66 17.53 11.20
C GLY A 33 -3.11 17.34 10.74
N GLU A 34 -3.39 17.48 9.44
CA GLU A 34 -4.72 17.25 8.88
C GLU A 34 -4.94 15.75 8.64
N THR A 35 -5.11 15.01 9.74
CA THR A 35 -5.13 13.54 9.71
C THR A 35 -6.21 12.99 8.79
N HIS A 36 -7.36 13.67 8.65
CA HIS A 36 -8.47 13.27 7.77
C HIS A 36 -8.08 13.04 6.30
N MET A 37 -6.94 13.58 5.85
CA MET A 37 -6.40 13.37 4.50
C MET A 37 -6.01 11.91 4.20
N TYR A 38 -6.02 11.02 5.18
CA TYR A 38 -5.87 9.57 4.94
C TYR A 38 -6.96 9.01 4.02
N LEU A 39 -8.19 9.56 4.09
CA LEU A 39 -9.31 9.11 3.28
C LEU A 39 -9.12 9.39 1.78
N PRO A 40 -8.88 10.65 1.34
CA PRO A 40 -8.61 10.92 -0.07
C PRO A 40 -7.33 10.24 -0.54
N LEU A 41 -6.31 10.09 0.32
CA LEU A 41 -5.10 9.33 0.00
C LEU A 41 -5.42 7.87 -0.34
N ALA A 42 -6.19 7.18 0.51
CA ALA A 42 -6.61 5.79 0.26
C ALA A 42 -7.40 5.66 -1.05
N GLY A 43 -8.27 6.64 -1.35
CA GLY A 43 -8.99 6.71 -2.63
C GLY A 43 -8.05 6.81 -3.84
N GLN A 44 -7.04 7.66 -3.79
CA GLN A 44 -6.06 7.77 -4.88
C GLN A 44 -5.20 6.51 -5.03
N LEU A 45 -4.76 5.90 -3.92
CA LEU A 45 -4.00 4.65 -3.95
C LEU A 45 -4.83 3.52 -4.58
N ARG A 46 -6.13 3.45 -4.28
CA ARG A 46 -7.04 2.51 -4.96
C ARG A 46 -7.05 2.73 -6.46
N ILE A 47 -7.22 3.97 -6.93
CA ILE A 47 -7.20 4.33 -8.37
C ILE A 47 -5.90 3.89 -9.05
N LEU A 48 -4.76 4.07 -8.38
CA LEU A 48 -3.45 3.71 -8.91
C LEU A 48 -3.26 2.20 -9.04
N PHE A 49 -3.62 1.47 -7.99
CA PHE A 49 -3.14 0.11 -7.78
C PHE A 49 -4.20 -0.97 -7.97
N CYS A 50 -5.43 -0.77 -7.48
CA CYS A 50 -6.39 -1.86 -7.34
C CYS A 50 -7.83 -1.49 -7.73
N ASP A 51 -7.99 -0.48 -8.61
CA ASP A 51 -9.32 -0.06 -9.02
C ASP A 51 -9.99 -1.08 -9.96
N THR A 52 -11.29 -1.24 -9.80
CA THR A 52 -12.08 -2.23 -10.52
C THR A 52 -13.39 -1.62 -10.99
N ASN A 53 -13.78 -1.89 -12.24
CA ASN A 53 -15.10 -1.54 -12.76
C ASN A 53 -15.76 -2.78 -13.36
N GLN A 54 -16.96 -3.12 -12.87
CA GLN A 54 -17.67 -4.34 -13.27
C GLN A 54 -16.81 -5.62 -13.18
N GLY A 55 -15.99 -5.72 -12.13
CA GLY A 55 -15.10 -6.86 -11.90
C GLY A 55 -13.84 -6.91 -12.78
N LYS A 56 -13.62 -5.93 -13.66
CA LYS A 56 -12.38 -5.81 -14.44
C LYS A 56 -11.41 -4.86 -13.77
N GLU A 57 -10.15 -5.25 -13.68
CA GLU A 57 -9.07 -4.40 -13.21
C GLU A 57 -8.89 -3.22 -14.18
N ILE A 58 -9.02 -2.01 -13.64
CA ILE A 58 -8.87 -0.74 -14.39
C ILE A 58 -7.86 0.20 -13.74
N ALA A 59 -7.04 -0.34 -12.83
CA ALA A 59 -5.97 0.35 -12.14
C ALA A 59 -5.11 1.17 -13.12
N LEU A 60 -4.83 2.41 -12.74
CA LEU A 60 -4.21 3.36 -13.65
C LEU A 60 -2.76 2.96 -14.01
N LEU A 61 -2.01 2.40 -13.06
CA LEU A 61 -0.63 1.98 -13.30
C LEU A 61 -0.54 0.81 -14.28
N GLY A 62 -1.33 -0.25 -14.12
CA GLY A 62 -1.34 -1.38 -15.06
C GLY A 62 -1.73 -0.98 -16.49
N ARG A 63 -2.53 0.07 -16.63
CA ARG A 63 -2.94 0.61 -17.94
C ARG A 63 -1.89 1.49 -18.61
N VAL A 64 -1.03 2.15 -17.84
CA VAL A 64 0.09 2.96 -18.36
C VAL A 64 1.33 2.08 -18.59
N PHE A 65 1.58 1.14 -17.69
CA PHE A 65 2.71 0.24 -17.69
C PHE A 65 2.22 -1.20 -17.76
N SER A 66 2.20 -1.78 -18.97
CA SER A 66 1.66 -3.12 -19.23
C SER A 66 2.43 -4.28 -18.55
N GLY A 67 3.59 -4.00 -17.94
CA GLY A 67 4.36 -4.97 -17.15
C GLY A 67 4.24 -4.76 -15.65
N PHE A 68 3.44 -3.78 -15.21
CA PHE A 68 3.18 -3.58 -13.78
C PHE A 68 2.15 -4.60 -13.31
N ALA A 69 2.55 -5.42 -12.35
CA ALA A 69 1.67 -6.34 -11.64
C ALA A 69 1.81 -6.05 -10.14
N LEU A 70 0.69 -6.12 -9.43
CA LEU A 70 0.73 -6.16 -7.98
C LEU A 70 1.00 -7.58 -7.54
N GLU A 71 2.01 -7.74 -6.69
CA GLU A 71 2.14 -8.98 -5.93
C GLU A 71 1.17 -8.94 -4.75
N PRO A 72 0.45 -10.04 -4.50
CA PRO A 72 -0.37 -10.13 -3.29
C PRO A 72 0.55 -10.00 -2.08
N LEU A 73 0.02 -9.39 -1.02
CA LEU A 73 0.65 -9.53 0.29
C LEU A 73 0.67 -11.01 0.65
N ASP A 74 1.77 -11.46 1.25
CA ASP A 74 1.82 -12.79 1.87
C ASP A 74 0.65 -12.97 2.86
N GLU A 75 0.30 -14.22 3.16
CA GLU A 75 -0.73 -14.49 4.17
C GLU A 75 -0.28 -14.00 5.55
N ILE A 76 -1.20 -13.41 6.30
CA ILE A 76 -0.98 -13.09 7.71
C ILE A 76 -0.77 -14.40 8.46
N ARG A 77 0.42 -14.59 9.01
CA ARG A 77 0.74 -15.75 9.85
C ARG A 77 0.53 -15.39 11.30
N TRP A 78 -0.26 -16.20 12.01
CA TRP A 78 -0.42 -16.06 13.45
C TRP A 78 0.75 -16.76 14.14
N ILE A 79 1.45 -16.03 14.99
CA ILE A 79 2.63 -16.54 15.71
C ILE A 79 2.26 -16.78 17.17
N GLU A 80 2.74 -17.88 17.75
CA GLU A 80 2.61 -18.13 19.18
C GLU A 80 3.45 -17.12 19.98
N PRO A 81 2.89 -16.50 21.04
CA PRO A 81 3.65 -15.70 21.99
C PRO A 81 4.96 -16.39 22.42
N GLY A 82 6.11 -15.73 22.22
CA GLY A 82 7.43 -16.27 22.57
C GLY A 82 8.20 -16.93 21.41
N SER A 83 7.58 -17.17 20.25
CA SER A 83 8.23 -17.75 19.06
C SER A 83 8.64 -16.74 17.99
N VAL A 84 8.45 -15.44 18.26
CA VAL A 84 8.72 -14.36 17.29
C VAL A 84 10.23 -14.14 17.14
N THR A 85 10.74 -14.28 15.92
CA THR A 85 12.05 -13.73 15.52
C THR A 85 11.81 -12.52 14.64
N VAL A 86 12.08 -11.32 15.15
CA VAL A 86 11.97 -10.10 14.35
C VAL A 86 13.12 -10.11 13.35
N SER A 87 12.78 -10.30 12.07
CA SER A 87 13.70 -10.41 10.93
C SER A 87 14.88 -9.42 10.99
N TYR A 88 16.07 -9.90 11.38
CA TYR A 88 17.43 -9.51 10.95
C TYR A 88 18.48 -10.52 11.46
N GLY A 89 18.11 -11.79 11.66
CA GLY A 89 19.02 -12.78 12.25
C GLY A 89 19.35 -12.57 13.73
N TYR A 90 18.63 -11.66 14.41
CA TYR A 90 18.75 -11.42 15.85
C TYR A 90 17.49 -11.92 16.57
N PRO A 91 17.61 -12.89 17.49
CA PRO A 91 16.49 -13.34 18.29
C PRO A 91 16.15 -12.26 19.32
N TYR A 92 15.08 -11.50 19.08
CA TYR A 92 14.47 -10.67 20.10
C TYR A 92 13.19 -11.36 20.57
N ALA A 93 13.19 -11.84 21.81
CA ALA A 93 11.95 -12.25 22.46
C ALA A 93 11.13 -10.99 22.77
N ILE A 94 10.00 -10.83 22.10
CA ILE A 94 9.02 -9.80 22.46
C ILE A 94 8.30 -10.29 23.73
N ASN A 95 8.77 -9.87 24.90
CA ASN A 95 8.04 -10.04 26.14
C ASN A 95 6.98 -8.94 26.21
N TRP A 96 5.70 -9.32 26.06
CA TRP A 96 4.58 -8.42 26.17
C TRP A 96 3.69 -8.84 27.35
N ASP A 97 3.40 -7.91 28.26
CA ASP A 97 2.48 -8.17 29.35
C ASP A 97 1.05 -8.23 28.81
N SER A 98 0.47 -9.42 28.87
CA SER A 98 -0.90 -9.68 28.43
C SER A 98 -1.89 -8.88 29.29
N PRO A 99 -2.85 -8.14 28.71
CA PRO A 99 -3.94 -7.59 29.48
C PRO A 99 -4.73 -8.72 30.18
N PRO A 100 -4.94 -8.68 31.50
CA PRO A 100 -5.61 -9.77 32.21
C PRO A 100 -7.06 -9.94 31.73
N GLY A 101 -7.45 -11.18 31.43
CA GLY A 101 -8.81 -11.55 31.04
C GLY A 101 -9.15 -11.34 29.55
N GLN A 102 -8.17 -11.07 28.69
CA GLN A 102 -8.40 -10.97 27.23
C GLN A 102 -7.60 -12.03 26.46
N GLU A 103 -8.24 -12.65 25.46
CA GLU A 103 -7.52 -13.39 24.43
C GLU A 103 -6.79 -12.40 23.52
N TRP A 104 -5.50 -12.63 23.29
CA TRP A 104 -4.68 -11.84 22.38
C TRP A 104 -3.85 -12.75 21.48
N ARG A 105 -3.46 -12.23 20.31
CA ARG A 105 -2.70 -12.97 19.29
C ARG A 105 -1.67 -12.05 18.64
N ILE A 106 -0.52 -12.60 18.26
CA ILE A 106 0.51 -11.90 17.48
C ILE A 106 0.36 -12.29 16.01
N ALA A 107 0.33 -11.29 15.14
CA ALA A 107 0.32 -11.48 13.69
C ALA A 107 1.67 -11.07 13.09
N GLU A 108 2.26 -11.94 12.28
CA GLU A 108 3.32 -11.56 11.35
C GLU A 108 2.70 -10.77 10.21
N MET A 109 3.12 -9.51 10.09
CA MET A 109 2.66 -8.67 8.99
C MET A 109 3.38 -9.07 7.70
N PRO A 110 2.66 -9.26 6.58
CA PRO A 110 3.20 -9.76 5.32
C PRO A 110 3.99 -8.71 4.53
N PHE A 111 4.48 -7.67 5.20
CA PHE A 111 5.25 -6.60 4.57
C PHE A 111 6.51 -6.34 5.37
N ARG A 112 7.63 -6.29 4.65
CA ARG A 112 8.94 -5.96 5.21
C ARG A 112 9.06 -4.45 5.35
N ILE A 113 9.00 -3.92 6.58
CA ILE A 113 9.42 -2.54 6.85
C ILE A 113 10.94 -2.50 6.75
N THR A 114 11.47 -2.22 5.56
CA THR A 114 12.87 -1.83 5.43
C THR A 114 13.00 -0.42 5.98
N ARG A 115 13.86 -0.25 6.99
CA ARG A 115 14.13 1.05 7.64
C ARG A 115 14.22 2.16 6.58
N TYR A 116 13.35 3.15 6.69
CA TYR A 116 13.52 4.43 6.01
C TYR A 116 14.47 5.27 6.87
N SER A 117 15.69 5.47 6.41
CA SER A 117 16.60 6.49 6.97
C SER A 117 16.49 7.76 6.15
N ASN A 118 16.29 8.91 6.80
CA ASN A 118 16.49 10.23 6.18
C ASN A 118 17.95 10.42 5.74
#